data_AF-A0A2T5J6U1-F1
#
_entry.id   AF-A0A2T5J6U1-F1
#
_cell.length_a   1.000
_cell.length_b   1.000
_cell.length_c   1.000
_cell.angle_alpha   90.00
_cell.angle_beta   90.00
_cell.angle_gamma   90.00
#
_symmetry.space_group_name_H-M   'P 1'
#
loop_
_entity.id
_entity.type
_entity.pdbx_description
1 polymer ?
#
loop_
_entity_poly.entity_id
_entity_poly.type
_entity_poly.pdbx_seq_one_letter_code
_entity_poly.pdbx_strand_id
1 'polypeptide(L)'
;MTKISEQAVTNFLVNKILNLQKKVNKTQALLSALKENHDLKAVGLKKKDKKDIKKAEYRAERVQQVQAKAKAKKAKQAKAEGTISEDTPAISLDILIKKALEAGPAYRQAIAEAVAATQPAEDAAKIGHQVETKLREMVKSNELKAEKEGSKNKYSLIPQAGA
;
A
#
# COMPACT_ATOMS: atom_id res chain seq x y z
N MET A 1 -23.91 1.55 51.70
CA MET A 1 -22.84 1.19 50.73
C MET A 1 -22.28 -0.17 51.12
N THR A 2 -22.43 -1.18 50.28
CA THR A 2 -21.89 -2.53 50.52
C THR A 2 -20.37 -2.47 50.43
N LYS A 3 -19.67 -2.71 51.54
CA LYS A 3 -18.20 -2.79 51.56
C LYS A 3 -17.79 -4.07 50.84
N ILE A 4 -17.21 -3.94 49.65
CA ILE A 4 -16.60 -5.07 48.96
C ILE A 4 -15.39 -5.49 49.80
N SER A 5 -15.40 -6.72 50.30
CA SER A 5 -14.29 -7.23 51.10
C SER A 5 -13.07 -7.49 50.21
N GLU A 6 -11.87 -7.38 50.78
CA GLU A 6 -10.62 -7.71 50.09
C GLU A 6 -10.68 -9.12 49.49
N GLN A 7 -11.26 -10.07 50.23
CA GLN A 7 -11.49 -11.43 49.76
C GLN A 7 -12.33 -11.51 48.47
N ALA A 8 -13.35 -10.65 48.32
CA ALA A 8 -14.16 -10.60 47.11
C ALA A 8 -13.37 -10.05 45.91
N VAL A 9 -12.48 -9.08 46.15
CA VAL A 9 -11.58 -8.55 45.13
C VAL A 9 -10.56 -9.63 44.71
N THR A 10 -9.95 -10.32 45.66
CA THR A 10 -9.02 -11.42 45.40
C THR A 10 -9.68 -12.54 44.61
N ASN A 11 -10.87 -12.99 45.01
CA ASN A 11 -11.61 -14.03 44.29
C ASN A 11 -11.98 -13.59 42.86
N PHE A 12 -12.37 -12.33 42.67
CA PHE A 12 -12.61 -11.80 41.34
C PHE A 12 -11.36 -11.82 40.46
N LEU A 13 -10.22 -11.36 41.00
CA LEU A 13 -8.95 -11.32 40.28
C LEU A 13 -8.46 -12.74 39.93
N VAL A 14 -8.54 -13.69 40.85
CA VAL A 14 -8.18 -15.10 40.61
C VAL A 14 -9.06 -15.69 39.49
N ASN A 15 -10.38 -15.49 39.56
CA ASN A 15 -11.30 -15.95 38.52
C ASN A 15 -11.03 -15.28 37.16
N LYS A 16 -10.63 -14.01 37.17
CA LYS A 16 -10.24 -13.29 35.95
C LYS A 16 -8.97 -13.88 35.34
N ILE A 17 -7.94 -14.15 36.15
CA ILE A 17 -6.67 -14.75 35.73
C ILE A 17 -6.91 -16.14 35.15
N LEU A 18 -7.68 -17.00 35.84
CA LEU A 18 -8.03 -18.33 35.36
C LEU A 18 -8.75 -18.30 33.99
N ASN A 19 -9.66 -17.34 33.80
CA ASN A 19 -10.35 -17.17 32.52
C ASN A 19 -9.42 -16.67 31.40
N LEU A 20 -8.46 -15.79 31.73
CA LEU A 20 -7.45 -15.34 30.77
C LEU A 20 -6.52 -16.49 30.38
N GLN A 21 -6.05 -17.30 31.34
CA GLN A 21 -5.23 -18.49 31.07
C GLN A 21 -5.96 -19.48 30.16
N LYS A 22 -7.25 -19.75 30.41
CA LYS A 22 -8.06 -20.61 29.52
C LYS A 22 -8.14 -20.07 28.10
N LYS A 23 -8.29 -18.75 27.91
CA LYS A 23 -8.30 -18.12 26.59
C LYS A 23 -6.95 -18.22 25.89
N VAL A 24 -5.85 -17.95 26.60
CA VAL A 24 -4.50 -18.05 26.06
C VAL A 24 -4.21 -19.49 25.60
N ASN A 25 -4.49 -20.49 26.43
CA ASN A 25 -4.28 -21.89 26.07
C ASN A 25 -5.09 -22.31 24.84
N LYS A 26 -6.34 -21.84 24.74
CA LYS A 26 -7.18 -22.10 23.56
C LYS A 26 -6.60 -21.44 22.30
N THR A 27 -6.17 -20.18 22.40
CA THR A 27 -5.55 -19.46 21.27
C THR A 27 -4.23 -20.11 20.85
N GLN A 28 -3.44 -20.57 21.81
CA GLN A 28 -2.18 -21.25 21.54
C GLN A 28 -2.39 -22.62 20.88
N ALA A 29 -3.38 -23.39 21.32
CA ALA A 29 -3.78 -24.62 20.65
C ALA A 29 -4.26 -24.39 19.20
N LEU A 30 -5.01 -23.32 18.95
CA LEU A 30 -5.41 -22.92 17.60
C LEU A 30 -4.20 -22.52 16.74
N LEU A 31 -3.24 -21.79 17.33
CA LEU A 31 -2.03 -21.37 16.62
C LEU A 31 -1.15 -22.57 16.28
N SER A 32 -0.97 -23.52 17.20
CA SER A 32 -0.23 -24.76 16.94
C SER A 32 -0.91 -25.60 15.85
N ALA A 33 -2.23 -25.76 15.92
CA ALA A 33 -2.99 -26.46 14.88
C ALA A 33 -2.85 -25.83 13.49
N LEU A 34 -2.77 -24.50 13.40
CA LEU A 34 -2.52 -23.78 12.15
C LEU A 34 -1.08 -23.91 11.65
N LYS A 35 -0.09 -23.98 12.56
CA LYS A 35 1.34 -24.11 12.21
C LYS A 35 1.71 -25.52 11.75
N GLU A 36 1.03 -26.55 12.27
CA GLU A 36 1.42 -27.96 12.06
C GLU A 36 0.65 -28.67 10.93
N ASN A 37 -0.18 -27.98 10.13
CA ASN A 37 -0.97 -28.59 9.03
C ASN A 37 -1.78 -29.82 9.47
N HIS A 38 -2.13 -29.93 10.76
CA HIS A 38 -2.94 -31.03 11.23
C HIS A 38 -4.37 -30.85 10.74
N ASP A 39 -4.88 -31.89 10.09
CA ASP A 39 -6.23 -32.01 9.55
C ASP A 39 -7.24 -31.41 10.55
N LEU A 40 -7.86 -30.27 10.19
CA LEU A 40 -8.74 -29.42 11.03
C LEU A 40 -9.91 -30.18 11.70
N LYS A 41 -10.06 -31.46 11.38
CA LYS A 41 -10.96 -32.43 12.02
C LYS A 41 -10.54 -32.76 13.46
N ALA A 42 -9.25 -32.74 13.82
CA ALA A 42 -8.77 -33.17 15.13
C ALA A 42 -9.08 -32.20 16.29
N VAL A 43 -9.27 -30.91 16.00
CA VAL A 43 -9.30 -29.83 17.02
C VAL A 43 -10.71 -29.55 17.57
N GLY A 44 -11.72 -30.36 17.24
CA GLY A 44 -13.08 -30.20 17.79
C GLY A 44 -13.70 -28.81 17.55
N LEU A 45 -13.32 -28.14 16.46
CA LEU A 45 -13.73 -26.77 16.16
C LEU A 45 -15.24 -26.67 15.94
N LYS A 46 -15.84 -25.57 16.43
CA LYS A 46 -17.27 -25.28 16.17
C LYS A 46 -17.49 -25.05 14.68
N LYS A 47 -18.70 -25.35 14.20
CA LYS A 47 -19.06 -25.25 12.77
C LYS A 47 -18.82 -23.85 12.17
N LYS A 48 -18.97 -22.78 12.97
CA LYS A 48 -18.66 -21.39 12.55
C LYS A 48 -17.16 -21.19 12.35
N ASP A 49 -16.35 -21.56 13.34
CA ASP A 49 -14.88 -21.45 13.30
C ASP A 49 -14.30 -22.23 12.10
N LYS A 50 -14.83 -23.44 11.80
CA LYS A 50 -14.46 -24.21 10.61
C LYS A 50 -14.77 -23.48 9.29
N LYS A 51 -15.89 -22.74 9.21
CA LYS A 51 -16.23 -21.95 8.02
C LYS A 51 -15.30 -20.76 7.84
N ASP A 52 -14.95 -20.08 8.94
CA ASP A 52 -14.09 -18.91 8.90
C ASP A 52 -12.66 -19.26 8.50
N ILE A 53 -12.14 -20.40 8.98
CA ILE A 53 -10.83 -20.93 8.58
C ILE A 53 -10.82 -21.27 7.08
N LYS A 54 -11.81 -22.01 6.57
CA LYS A 54 -11.90 -22.30 5.12
C LYS A 54 -11.98 -21.04 4.26
N LYS A 55 -12.67 -20.01 4.74
CA LYS A 55 -12.76 -18.72 4.05
C LYS A 55 -11.43 -17.98 4.05
N ALA A 56 -10.65 -18.09 5.13
CA ALA A 56 -9.31 -17.53 5.23
C ALA A 56 -8.32 -18.28 4.32
N GLU A 57 -8.35 -19.61 4.29
CA GLU A 57 -7.57 -20.45 3.37
C GLU A 57 -7.84 -20.08 1.91
N TYR A 58 -9.12 -20.02 1.51
CA TYR A 58 -9.51 -19.63 0.15
C TYR A 58 -9.02 -18.22 -0.22
N ARG A 59 -9.05 -17.27 0.72
CA ARG A 59 -8.52 -15.92 0.50
C ARG A 59 -7.00 -15.92 0.35
N ALA A 60 -6.29 -16.69 1.17
CA ALA A 60 -4.83 -16.82 1.08
C ALA A 60 -4.41 -17.45 -0.26
N GLU A 61 -5.08 -18.51 -0.70
CA GLU A 61 -4.86 -19.12 -2.02
C GLU A 61 -5.12 -18.13 -3.15
N ARG A 62 -6.22 -17.35 -3.07
CA ARG A 62 -6.54 -16.36 -4.11
C ARG A 62 -5.49 -15.24 -4.18
N VAL A 63 -4.99 -14.78 -3.04
CA VAL A 63 -3.90 -13.79 -2.98
C VAL A 63 -2.61 -14.35 -3.58
N GLN A 64 -2.25 -15.60 -3.26
CA GLN A 64 -1.09 -16.27 -3.86
C GLN A 64 -1.24 -16.45 -5.37
N GLN A 65 -2.41 -16.84 -5.87
CA GLN A 65 -2.66 -16.95 -7.31
C GLN A 65 -2.58 -15.60 -8.03
N VAL A 66 -3.11 -14.52 -7.43
CA VAL A 66 -3.01 -13.16 -7.99
C VAL A 66 -1.55 -12.69 -8.01
N GLN A 67 -0.77 -12.95 -6.95
CA GLN A 67 0.65 -12.63 -6.91
C GLN A 67 1.48 -13.46 -7.91
N ALA A 68 1.18 -14.75 -8.07
CA ALA A 68 1.84 -15.61 -9.05
C ALA A 68 1.55 -15.16 -10.49
N LYS A 69 0.30 -14.78 -10.80
CA LYS A 69 -0.08 -14.20 -12.10
C LYS A 69 0.58 -12.85 -12.35
N ALA A 70 0.74 -12.01 -11.32
CA ALA A 70 1.46 -10.74 -11.44
C ALA A 70 2.96 -10.92 -11.72
N LYS A 71 3.61 -11.91 -11.09
CA LYS A 71 5.02 -12.26 -11.37
C LYS A 71 5.19 -12.83 -12.80
N ALA A 72 4.27 -13.68 -13.25
CA ALA A 72 4.29 -14.20 -14.62
C ALA A 72 4.07 -13.11 -15.68
N LYS A 73 3.26 -12.07 -15.37
CA LYS A 73 3.05 -10.91 -16.25
C LYS A 73 4.31 -10.04 -16.35
N LYS A 74 5.03 -9.82 -15.24
CA LYS A 74 6.34 -9.13 -15.25
C LYS A 74 7.42 -9.89 -16.04
N ALA A 75 7.44 -11.22 -15.92
CA ALA A 75 8.39 -12.06 -16.68
C ALA A 75 8.12 -12.06 -18.19
N LYS A 76 6.86 -11.96 -18.63
CA LYS A 76 6.51 -11.77 -20.05
C LYS A 76 6.83 -10.36 -20.56
N GLN A 77 6.74 -9.34 -19.69
CA GLN A 77 7.10 -7.97 -20.03
C GLN A 77 8.61 -7.82 -20.26
N ALA A 78 9.44 -8.44 -19.42
CA ALA A 78 10.90 -8.46 -19.59
C ALA A 78 11.38 -9.20 -20.86
N LYS A 79 10.57 -10.11 -21.43
CA LYS A 79 10.87 -10.76 -22.72
C LYS A 79 10.33 -10.00 -23.94
N ALA A 80 9.37 -9.09 -23.75
CA ALA A 80 8.85 -8.22 -24.81
C ALA A 80 9.66 -6.92 -24.94
N GLU A 81 10.42 -6.52 -23.92
CA GLU A 81 11.38 -5.40 -23.94
C GLU A 81 12.68 -5.70 -24.71
N GLY A 82 12.83 -6.90 -25.29
CA GLY A 82 14.01 -7.27 -26.08
C GLY A 82 14.04 -6.74 -27.52
N THR A 83 12.97 -6.10 -28.00
CA THR A 83 12.89 -5.57 -29.36
C THR A 83 11.92 -4.40 -29.40
N ILE A 84 12.42 -3.17 -29.50
CA ILE A 84 11.93 -2.04 -30.31
C ILE A 84 12.94 -0.88 -30.13
N SER A 85 13.74 -0.70 -31.18
CA SER A 85 14.24 0.54 -31.79
C SER A 85 14.82 1.69 -30.93
N GLU A 86 16.12 1.89 -31.13
CA GLU A 86 16.76 3.13 -31.64
C GLU A 86 16.31 4.50 -31.10
N ASP A 87 17.26 5.14 -30.41
CA ASP A 87 17.56 6.58 -30.42
C ASP A 87 16.41 7.56 -30.15
N THR A 88 15.94 7.58 -28.91
CA THR A 88 15.58 8.86 -28.29
C THR A 88 16.02 8.85 -26.83
N PRO A 89 16.92 9.75 -26.39
CA PRO A 89 17.29 9.81 -24.97
C PRO A 89 16.02 10.09 -24.19
N ALA A 90 15.64 9.16 -23.29
CA ALA A 90 14.48 9.33 -22.44
C ALA A 90 14.65 10.62 -21.63
N ILE A 91 13.97 11.69 -22.06
CA ILE A 91 14.00 12.96 -21.35
C ILE A 91 13.44 12.68 -19.96
N SER A 92 14.25 12.97 -18.94
CA SER A 92 13.86 12.66 -17.56
C SER A 92 12.58 13.41 -17.20
N LEU A 93 11.71 12.75 -16.41
CA LEU A 93 10.42 13.28 -15.99
C LEU A 93 10.56 14.66 -15.33
N ASP A 94 11.67 14.90 -14.63
CA ASP A 94 12.01 16.14 -13.95
C ASP A 94 12.10 17.31 -14.94
N ILE A 95 12.74 17.09 -16.09
CA ILE A 95 12.89 18.10 -17.14
C ILE A 95 11.52 18.42 -17.74
N LEU A 96 10.70 17.40 -17.98
CA LEU A 96 9.36 17.59 -18.54
C LEU A 96 8.42 18.34 -17.57
N ILE A 97 8.50 18.05 -16.27
CA ILE A 97 7.75 18.78 -15.25
C ILE A 97 8.22 20.23 -15.15
N LYS A 98 9.54 20.49 -15.17
CA LYS A 98 10.08 21.86 -15.16
C LYS A 98 9.62 22.62 -16.39
N LYS A 99 9.73 22.03 -17.58
CA LYS A 99 9.26 22.61 -18.84
C LYS A 99 7.76 22.91 -18.85
N ALA A 100 6.94 22.05 -18.24
CA ALA A 100 5.50 22.30 -18.09
C ALA A 100 5.20 23.49 -17.14
N LEU A 101 6.12 23.82 -16.24
CA LEU A 101 5.99 24.91 -15.27
C LEU A 101 6.71 26.21 -15.68
N GLU A 102 7.51 26.19 -16.74
CA GLU A 102 8.12 27.40 -17.34
C GLU A 102 7.07 28.38 -17.84
N ALA A 103 5.93 27.88 -18.32
CA ALA A 103 4.81 28.70 -18.77
C ALA A 103 4.03 29.37 -17.62
N GLY A 104 4.30 28.98 -16.37
CA GLY A 104 3.68 29.54 -15.17
C GLY A 104 3.12 28.48 -14.21
N PRO A 105 2.53 28.93 -13.07
CA PRO A 105 2.04 28.02 -12.05
C PRO A 105 0.88 27.14 -12.57
N ALA A 106 1.00 25.82 -12.42
CA ALA A 106 0.06 24.86 -12.97
C ALA A 106 -0.42 23.81 -11.96
N TYR A 107 -1.62 23.26 -12.19
CA TYR A 107 -2.14 22.14 -11.41
C TYR A 107 -1.54 20.83 -11.87
N ARG A 108 -1.48 19.84 -10.97
CA ARG A 108 -0.99 18.48 -11.28
C ARG A 108 -1.59 17.90 -12.58
N GLN A 109 -2.88 18.09 -12.81
CA GLN A 109 -3.55 17.54 -13.98
C GLN A 109 -3.01 18.15 -15.28
N ALA A 110 -2.87 19.47 -15.35
CA ALA A 110 -2.30 20.16 -16.50
C ALA A 110 -0.82 19.76 -16.73
N ILE A 111 -0.05 19.56 -15.65
CA ILE A 111 1.33 19.07 -15.74
C ILE A 111 1.36 17.64 -16.31
N ALA A 112 0.49 16.75 -15.82
CA ALA A 112 0.41 15.38 -16.31
C ALA A 112 -0.04 15.31 -17.77
N GLU A 113 -0.98 16.16 -18.20
CA GLU A 113 -1.41 16.27 -19.59
C GLU A 113 -0.27 16.77 -20.49
N ALA A 114 0.49 17.78 -20.06
CA ALA A 114 1.67 18.27 -20.80
C ALA A 114 2.77 17.21 -20.93
N VAL A 115 3.04 16.44 -19.86
CA VAL A 115 4.01 15.33 -19.88
C VAL A 115 3.52 14.18 -20.77
N ALA A 116 2.23 13.83 -20.70
CA ALA A 116 1.65 12.80 -21.55
C ALA A 116 1.66 13.17 -23.04
N ALA A 117 1.48 14.45 -23.37
CA ALA A 117 1.60 14.94 -24.74
C ALA A 117 3.02 14.76 -25.31
N THR A 118 4.05 14.82 -24.45
CA THR A 118 5.44 14.57 -24.86
C THR A 118 5.83 13.08 -24.89
N GLN A 119 5.06 12.21 -24.23
CA GLN A 119 5.30 10.76 -24.15
C GLN A 119 4.02 9.97 -24.45
N PRO A 120 3.48 10.05 -25.68
CA PRO A 120 2.20 9.44 -26.04
C PRO A 120 2.22 7.89 -26.04
N ALA A 121 3.41 7.28 -25.98
CA ALA A 121 3.58 5.82 -25.92
C ALA A 121 3.32 5.24 -24.51
N GLU A 122 3.30 6.08 -23.48
CA GLU A 122 3.08 5.65 -22.09
C GLU A 122 1.61 5.75 -21.65
N ASP A 123 1.21 4.87 -20.73
CA ASP A 123 -0.14 4.84 -20.16
C ASP A 123 -0.40 6.08 -19.30
N ALA A 124 -1.39 6.89 -19.66
CA ALA A 124 -1.75 8.14 -18.98
C ALA A 124 -1.96 7.98 -17.46
N ALA A 125 -2.48 6.82 -17.01
CA ALA A 125 -2.66 6.56 -15.59
C ALA A 125 -1.32 6.38 -14.87
N LYS A 126 -0.32 5.79 -15.53
CA LYS A 126 1.04 5.64 -14.99
C LYS A 126 1.76 6.97 -14.94
N ILE A 127 1.67 7.77 -15.99
CA ILE A 127 2.25 9.12 -16.05
C ILE A 127 1.68 9.97 -14.91
N GLY A 128 0.35 9.94 -14.72
CA GLY A 128 -0.30 10.67 -13.63
C GLY A 128 0.21 10.29 -12.23
N HIS A 129 0.55 9.01 -11.99
CA HIS A 129 1.13 8.57 -10.73
C HIS A 129 2.61 8.98 -10.59
N GLN A 130 3.41 8.83 -11.65
CA GLN A 130 4.81 9.24 -11.65
C GLN A 130 4.96 10.74 -11.40
N VAL A 131 4.14 11.56 -12.06
CA VAL A 131 4.10 13.02 -11.86
C VAL A 131 3.73 13.37 -10.42
N GLU A 132 2.80 12.66 -9.79
CA GLU A 132 2.44 12.89 -8.38
C GLU A 132 3.59 12.62 -7.42
N THR A 133 4.26 11.48 -7.61
CA THR A 133 5.40 11.08 -6.78
C THR A 133 6.51 12.10 -6.95
N LYS A 134 6.82 12.49 -8.19
CA LYS A 134 7.89 13.44 -8.47
C LYS A 134 7.59 14.85 -7.99
N LEU A 135 6.37 15.36 -8.17
CA LEU A 135 5.98 16.66 -7.61
C LEU A 135 6.14 16.68 -6.09
N ARG A 136 5.81 15.59 -5.39
CA ARG A 136 6.05 15.49 -3.93
C ARG A 136 7.53 15.49 -3.57
N GLU A 137 8.37 14.82 -4.35
CA GLU A 137 9.82 14.83 -4.15
C GLU A 137 10.41 16.22 -4.40
N MET A 138 10.03 16.88 -5.48
CA MET A 138 10.53 18.21 -5.85
C MET A 138 10.08 19.32 -4.89
N VAL A 139 8.90 19.16 -4.26
CA VAL A 139 8.47 20.05 -3.18
C VAL A 139 9.31 19.81 -1.92
N LYS A 140 9.68 18.56 -1.62
CA LYS A 140 10.57 18.25 -0.48
C LYS A 140 12.01 18.72 -0.70
N SER A 141 12.49 18.71 -1.94
CA SER A 141 13.84 19.20 -2.28
C SER A 141 13.92 20.72 -2.46
N ASN A 142 12.84 21.47 -2.17
CA ASN A 142 12.74 22.92 -2.38
C ASN A 142 13.00 23.37 -3.83
N GLU A 143 12.72 22.50 -4.81
CA GLU A 143 12.77 22.87 -6.23
C GLU A 143 11.44 23.46 -6.72
N LEU A 144 10.32 23.03 -6.12
CA LEU A 144 8.98 23.51 -6.42
C LEU A 144 8.29 24.04 -5.17
N LYS A 145 7.47 25.07 -5.35
CA LYS A 145 6.52 25.55 -4.35
C LYS A 145 5.14 24.99 -4.66
N ALA A 146 4.46 24.50 -3.65
CA ALA A 146 3.05 24.10 -3.75
C ALA A 146 2.19 25.10 -2.97
N GLU A 147 1.32 25.81 -3.68
CA GLU A 147 0.34 26.73 -3.10
C GLU A 147 -1.04 26.10 -3.14
N LYS A 148 -1.75 26.11 -2.01
CA LYS A 148 -3.08 25.51 -1.93
C LYS A 148 -4.12 26.49 -2.46
N GLU A 149 -4.76 26.14 -3.57
CA GLU A 149 -5.85 26.89 -4.18
C GLU A 149 -7.14 26.03 -4.09
N GLY A 150 -7.93 26.26 -3.03
CA GLY A 150 -9.11 25.45 -2.72
C GLY A 150 -8.76 24.02 -2.26
N SER A 151 -9.28 23.02 -2.98
CA SER A 151 -9.03 21.59 -2.70
C SER A 151 -7.80 21.02 -3.42
N LYS A 152 -7.15 21.81 -4.29
CA LYS A 152 -6.02 21.39 -5.12
C LYS A 152 -4.77 22.22 -4.82
N ASN A 153 -3.61 21.67 -5.14
CA ASN A 153 -2.35 22.40 -5.08
C ASN A 153 -1.96 22.86 -6.49
N LYS A 154 -1.56 24.12 -6.59
CA LYS A 154 -0.89 24.69 -7.74
C LYS A 154 0.61 24.67 -7.48
N TYR A 155 1.37 24.21 -8.47
CA TYR A 155 2.81 24.07 -8.36
C TYR A 155 3.48 25.19 -9.17
N SER A 156 4.54 25.76 -8.63
CA SER A 156 5.37 26.76 -9.30
C SER A 156 6.85 26.45 -9.08
N LEU A 157 7.69 26.83 -10.04
CA LEU A 157 9.14 26.76 -9.89
C LEU A 157 9.60 27.77 -8.83
N ILE A 158 10.46 27.34 -7.91
CA ILE A 158 11.14 28.27 -7.03
C ILE A 158 12.25 28.92 -7.86
N PRO A 159 12.29 30.26 -8.00
CA PRO A 159 13.39 30.91 -8.69
C PRO A 159 14.67 30.56 -7.96
N GLN A 160 15.59 29.85 -8.65
CA GLN A 160 16.93 29.64 -8.11
C GLN A 160 17.58 31.01 -8.01
N ALA A 161 17.87 31.46 -6.78
CA ALA A 161 18.65 32.66 -6.56
C ALA A 161 20.05 32.43 -7.16
N GLY A 162 20.34 33.18 -8.23
CA GLY A 162 21.65 33.48 -8.83
C GLY A 162 22.79 32.47 -8.64
N ALA A 163 23.18 31.83 -9.74
CA ALA A 163 24.60 31.64 -10.04
C ALA A 163 25.19 32.98 -10.53
#